data_AF-A0AAV2HAC7-F1
#
_entry.id   AF-A0AAV2HAC7-F1
#
_cell.length_a   1.000
_cell.length_b   1.000
_cell.length_c   1.000
_cell.angle_alpha   90.00
_cell.angle_beta   90.00
_cell.angle_gamma   90.00
#
_symmetry.space_group_name_H-M   'P 1'
#
loop_
_entity.id
_entity.type
_entity.pdbx_description
1 polymer ?
#
loop_
_entity_poly.entity_id
_entity_poly.type
_entity_poly.pdbx_seq_one_letter_code
_entity_poly.pdbx_strand_id
1 'polypeptide(L)'
;DTYHGFLFVHPHNDKSRLLFDFNDKLAGIQTAIPGNMVGYNTNNETVRVPTKEVIPPILLSQEQYSPGVQMYTITGQPFFFFQTIYKCFKNVNSLKIFKKIKKFKKNKNKNSYFKHPSLICSPYTTHSHSGKGLYIQMGYRVERQYEKIPLEARHLSDEWKTGTCLPSMGRHYFKNLSKELQCERLYPVFLMYNDEGQLGGFGWLFQGVPPSESPRSPVKWFKHSVQFYPAIFDQSMLPPCMFNPEFHVFGIRIYLRNEHTMTCPRPQVPGISDNISEETADSNKNEEVTFRPLNPRDPNITTSPRAPKYSK
;
A
#
# COMPACT_ATOMS: atom_id res chain seq x y z
N ASP A 1 23.08 20.05 -10.32
CA ASP A 1 21.87 19.38 -9.81
C ASP A 1 21.59 18.08 -10.55
N THR A 2 22.47 17.11 -10.34
CA THR A 2 22.46 15.79 -10.97
C THR A 2 21.95 14.79 -9.95
N TYR A 3 20.80 14.20 -10.22
CA TYR A 3 20.38 13.01 -9.48
C TYR A 3 21.32 11.85 -9.84
N HIS A 4 21.85 11.15 -8.83
CA HIS A 4 22.88 10.10 -8.98
C HIS A 4 22.37 8.67 -8.70
N GLY A 5 21.07 8.47 -8.53
CA GLY A 5 20.49 7.13 -8.32
C GLY A 5 19.98 6.48 -9.62
N PHE A 6 19.65 5.19 -9.53
CA PHE A 6 19.08 4.41 -10.64
C PHE A 6 17.59 4.16 -10.41
N LEU A 7 16.80 4.27 -11.47
CA LEU A 7 15.39 3.91 -11.48
C LEU A 7 15.25 2.55 -12.16
N PHE A 8 14.71 1.57 -11.43
CA PHE A 8 14.35 0.29 -11.99
C PHE A 8 12.84 0.21 -12.20
N VAL A 9 12.46 -0.09 -13.45
CA VAL A 9 11.07 -0.36 -13.83
C VAL A 9 11.01 -1.81 -14.27
N HIS A 10 10.26 -2.63 -13.54
CA HIS A 10 10.03 -4.00 -13.94
C HIS A 10 9.19 -4.01 -15.23
N PRO A 11 9.49 -4.87 -16.23
CA PRO A 11 8.66 -5.01 -17.42
C PRO A 11 7.18 -5.22 -17.04
N HIS A 12 6.27 -4.48 -17.67
CA HIS A 12 4.82 -4.51 -17.38
C HIS A 12 4.39 -4.02 -16.00
N ASN A 13 5.30 -3.49 -15.17
CA ASN A 13 4.95 -2.77 -13.95
C ASN A 13 4.95 -1.27 -14.23
N ASP A 14 3.78 -0.77 -14.58
CA ASP A 14 3.48 0.64 -14.76
C ASP A 14 3.12 1.35 -13.46
N LYS A 15 2.83 0.59 -12.39
CA LYS A 15 2.28 1.10 -11.11
C LYS A 15 3.34 1.48 -10.10
N SER A 16 4.50 0.80 -10.10
CA SER A 16 5.54 1.04 -9.11
C SER A 16 6.94 0.95 -9.70
N ARG A 17 7.85 1.74 -9.13
CA ARG A 17 9.24 1.81 -9.54
C ARG A 17 10.13 1.75 -8.32
N LEU A 18 11.20 0.97 -8.43
CA LEU A 18 12.20 0.89 -7.38
C LEU A 18 13.29 1.91 -7.69
N LEU A 19 13.71 2.62 -6.66
CA LEU A 19 14.76 3.61 -6.73
C LEU A 19 15.96 3.03 -5.99
N PHE A 20 17.15 3.15 -6.55
CA PHE A 20 18.38 2.67 -5.94
C PHE A 20 19.36 3.85 -5.78
N ASP A 21 20.12 3.86 -4.69
CA ASP A 21 21.19 4.82 -4.49
C ASP A 21 22.44 4.44 -5.31
N PHE A 22 23.49 5.25 -5.21
CA PHE A 22 24.75 5.04 -5.94
C PHE A 22 25.54 3.80 -5.47
N ASN A 23 25.12 3.15 -4.38
CA ASN A 23 25.72 1.92 -3.86
C ASN A 23 24.86 0.68 -4.16
N ASP A 24 23.96 0.78 -5.14
CA ASP A 24 22.97 -0.25 -5.50
C ASP A 24 22.07 -0.67 -4.33
N LYS A 25 21.95 0.17 -3.29
CA LYS A 25 21.01 -0.08 -2.20
C LYS A 25 19.67 0.46 -2.58
N LEU A 26 18.64 -0.34 -2.33
CA LEU A 26 17.27 0.05 -2.50
C LEU A 26 17.05 1.35 -1.68
N ALA A 27 16.57 2.37 -2.37
CA ALA A 27 16.48 3.76 -1.97
C ALA A 27 15.10 4.40 -2.27
N GLY A 28 14.07 3.75 -2.76
CA GLY A 28 12.75 4.40 -2.88
C GLY A 28 11.73 3.49 -3.53
N ILE A 29 10.45 3.71 -3.26
CA ILE A 29 9.36 3.15 -4.07
C ILE A 29 8.51 4.31 -4.56
N GLN A 30 8.59 4.55 -5.87
CA GLN A 30 7.71 5.49 -6.53
C GLN A 30 6.47 4.74 -7.00
N THR A 31 5.28 5.30 -6.76
CA THR A 31 4.01 4.75 -7.24
C THR A 31 3.42 5.68 -8.30
N ALA A 32 3.06 5.12 -9.45
CA ALA A 32 2.35 5.81 -10.51
C ALA A 32 0.85 5.68 -10.30
N ILE A 33 0.15 6.78 -10.51
CA ILE A 33 -1.28 6.89 -10.27
C ILE A 33 -1.89 7.61 -11.47
N PRO A 34 -3.05 7.19 -11.95
CA PRO A 34 -3.73 7.96 -12.97
C PRO A 34 -3.99 9.39 -12.48
N GLY A 35 -3.65 10.35 -13.32
CA GLY A 35 -3.87 11.77 -13.05
C GLY A 35 -5.28 12.25 -13.40
N ASN A 36 -6.08 11.41 -14.03
CA ASN A 36 -7.45 11.67 -14.46
C ASN A 36 -8.48 10.89 -13.64
N MET A 37 -8.15 10.52 -12.40
CA MET A 37 -9.12 9.84 -11.54
C MET A 37 -10.25 10.78 -11.18
N VAL A 38 -11.42 10.18 -11.09
CA VAL A 38 -12.67 10.83 -10.74
C VAL A 38 -13.19 10.16 -9.48
N GLY A 39 -13.56 10.98 -8.50
CA GLY A 39 -14.18 10.59 -7.25
C GLY A 39 -15.36 11.49 -6.95
N TYR A 40 -15.78 11.50 -5.70
CA TYR A 40 -16.90 12.24 -5.13
C TYR A 40 -16.42 13.12 -3.98
N ASN A 41 -16.80 14.40 -3.99
CA ASN A 41 -16.54 15.30 -2.88
C ASN A 41 -17.56 15.06 -1.73
N THR A 42 -17.43 15.87 -0.69
CA THR A 42 -18.32 15.85 0.49
C THR A 42 -19.81 16.07 0.12
N ASN A 43 -20.08 16.79 -0.97
CA ASN A 43 -21.43 17.05 -1.48
C ASN A 43 -21.92 15.98 -2.46
N ASN A 44 -21.21 14.86 -2.60
CA ASN A 44 -21.51 13.80 -3.56
C ASN A 44 -21.40 14.23 -5.04
N GLU A 45 -20.68 15.32 -5.31
CA GLU A 45 -20.42 15.79 -6.67
C GLU A 45 -19.15 15.13 -7.21
N THR A 46 -19.19 14.83 -8.50
CA THR A 46 -18.07 14.25 -9.22
C THR A 46 -16.89 15.24 -9.31
N VAL A 47 -15.75 14.90 -8.70
CA VAL A 47 -14.54 15.75 -8.68
C VAL A 47 -13.29 14.98 -9.12
N ARG A 48 -12.26 15.70 -9.58
CA ARG A 48 -10.95 15.09 -9.85
C ARG A 48 -10.19 14.85 -8.56
N VAL A 49 -9.63 13.66 -8.42
CA VAL A 49 -8.90 13.23 -7.23
C VAL A 49 -7.53 12.65 -7.59
N PRO A 50 -6.54 12.68 -6.67
CA PRO A 50 -6.54 13.50 -5.45
C PRO A 50 -6.39 14.99 -5.82
N THR A 51 -6.89 15.88 -4.97
CA THR A 51 -6.75 17.32 -5.20
C THR A 51 -5.30 17.76 -4.93
N LYS A 52 -4.89 18.89 -5.52
CA LYS A 52 -3.51 19.41 -5.37
C LYS A 52 -3.21 19.82 -3.92
N GLU A 53 -4.24 20.13 -3.14
CA GLU A 53 -4.12 20.49 -1.72
C GLU A 53 -3.78 19.29 -0.85
N VAL A 54 -4.31 18.10 -1.16
CA VAL A 54 -4.08 16.87 -0.38
C VAL A 54 -2.71 16.30 -0.65
N ILE A 55 -2.36 16.21 -1.93
CA ILE A 55 -1.06 15.71 -2.34
C ILE A 55 -0.53 16.61 -3.45
N PRO A 56 0.41 17.51 -3.13
CA PRO A 56 1.07 18.27 -4.17
C PRO A 56 1.74 17.27 -5.12
N PRO A 57 1.58 17.40 -6.45
CA PRO A 57 2.16 16.47 -7.40
C PRO A 57 3.68 16.45 -7.23
N ILE A 58 4.21 15.27 -6.88
CA ILE A 58 5.62 15.09 -6.60
C ILE A 58 6.32 14.89 -7.95
N LEU A 59 6.96 15.96 -8.43
CA LEU A 59 7.85 15.96 -9.60
C LEU A 59 7.14 15.54 -10.91
N LEU A 60 6.42 16.49 -11.51
CA LEU A 60 6.00 16.37 -12.91
C LEU A 60 7.24 16.44 -13.81
N SER A 61 7.79 15.29 -14.19
CA SER A 61 8.51 15.19 -15.46
C SER A 61 7.44 15.34 -16.55
N GLN A 62 7.17 16.58 -16.96
CA GLN A 62 6.25 16.87 -18.07
C GLN A 62 6.66 16.18 -19.38
N GLU A 63 7.93 15.79 -19.51
CA GLU A 63 8.51 15.31 -20.77
C GLU A 63 8.46 13.78 -20.98
N GLN A 64 8.00 12.98 -20.01
CA GLN A 64 8.09 11.51 -20.13
C GLN A 64 6.81 10.70 -19.97
N TYR A 65 5.66 11.35 -19.80
CA TYR A 65 4.43 10.60 -19.54
C TYR A 65 3.31 10.93 -20.50
N SER A 66 2.56 9.89 -20.84
CA SER A 66 1.25 10.03 -21.45
C SER A 66 0.44 11.05 -20.65
N PRO A 67 -0.20 12.02 -21.31
CA PRO A 67 -1.02 13.01 -20.62
C PRO A 67 -2.04 12.28 -19.72
N GLY A 68 -2.01 12.57 -18.42
CA GLY A 68 -2.93 11.97 -17.45
C GLY A 68 -2.36 10.91 -16.50
N VAL A 69 -1.04 10.84 -16.25
CA VAL A 69 -0.47 10.06 -15.13
C VAL A 69 0.21 11.02 -14.14
N GLN A 70 -0.09 10.86 -12.85
CA GLN A 70 0.55 11.54 -11.73
C GLN A 70 1.44 10.54 -10.96
N MET A 71 2.65 10.95 -10.59
CA MET A 71 3.57 10.10 -9.83
C MET A 71 3.66 10.59 -8.38
N TYR A 72 3.70 9.64 -7.46
CA TYR A 72 3.88 9.90 -6.04
C TYR A 72 5.04 9.06 -5.53
N THR A 73 5.77 9.56 -4.53
CA THR A 73 6.82 8.75 -3.92
C THR A 73 6.68 8.65 -2.42
N ILE A 74 6.80 7.43 -1.91
CA ILE A 74 7.09 7.14 -0.52
C ILE A 74 8.43 6.44 -0.42
N THR A 75 9.13 6.73 0.67
CA THR A 75 10.50 6.32 0.81
C THR A 75 10.75 5.65 2.17
N GLY A 76 10.56 4.33 2.31
CA GLY A 76 11.01 3.57 3.48
C GLY A 76 12.05 2.47 3.27
N GLN A 77 12.95 2.32 4.23
CA GLN A 77 13.89 1.21 4.26
C GLN A 77 13.17 -0.12 4.46
N PRO A 78 13.54 -1.16 3.70
CA PRO A 78 13.12 -2.49 4.05
C PRO A 78 14.16 -3.13 4.98
N PHE A 79 13.87 -3.13 6.28
CA PHE A 79 14.55 -4.01 7.22
C PHE A 79 13.90 -5.40 7.05
N PHE A 80 14.66 -6.39 6.54
CA PHE A 80 14.27 -7.79 6.22
C PHE A 80 13.76 -8.14 4.81
N PHE A 81 13.97 -7.32 3.76
CA PHE A 81 13.52 -7.70 2.39
C PHE A 81 14.31 -8.77 1.65
N PHE A 82 15.43 -9.26 2.18
CA PHE A 82 16.35 -10.07 1.39
C PHE A 82 15.91 -11.52 1.15
N GLN A 83 14.76 -11.99 1.65
CA GLN A 83 14.31 -13.37 1.40
C GLN A 83 13.15 -13.50 0.39
N THR A 84 12.21 -12.56 0.33
CA THR A 84 11.03 -12.68 -0.56
C THR A 84 11.31 -12.16 -1.97
N ILE A 85 12.04 -11.05 -2.11
CA ILE A 85 12.46 -10.57 -3.43
C ILE A 85 13.47 -11.55 -4.06
N TYR A 86 14.41 -12.07 -3.27
CA TYR A 86 15.45 -12.98 -3.78
C TYR A 86 14.88 -14.29 -4.34
N LYS A 87 13.70 -14.73 -3.87
CA LYS A 87 12.99 -15.90 -4.45
C LYS A 87 12.43 -15.63 -5.85
N CYS A 88 12.07 -14.38 -6.21
CA CYS A 88 11.76 -14.02 -7.60
C CYS A 88 13.02 -13.93 -8.49
N PHE A 89 14.19 -13.66 -7.91
CA PHE A 89 15.43 -13.45 -8.66
C PHE A 89 16.28 -14.71 -8.87
N LYS A 90 15.98 -15.83 -8.18
CA LYS A 90 16.81 -17.05 -8.27
C LYS A 90 16.68 -17.85 -9.58
N ASN A 91 15.77 -17.48 -10.49
CA ASN A 91 15.52 -18.24 -11.71
C ASN A 91 15.89 -17.51 -13.02
N VAL A 92 16.61 -16.39 -12.93
CA VAL A 92 17.13 -15.70 -14.12
C VAL A 92 18.62 -15.46 -13.92
N ASN A 93 19.44 -15.93 -14.87
CA ASN A 93 20.88 -15.69 -15.00
C ASN A 93 21.20 -14.18 -15.08
N SER A 94 21.00 -13.44 -13.99
CA SER A 94 21.02 -11.97 -13.93
C SER A 94 22.44 -11.38 -14.05
N LEU A 95 23.48 -12.21 -13.96
CA LEU A 95 24.86 -11.73 -14.13
C LEU A 95 25.21 -11.32 -15.57
N LYS A 96 24.46 -11.80 -16.59
CA LYS A 96 24.68 -11.39 -17.99
C LYS A 96 23.91 -10.12 -18.39
N ILE A 97 22.85 -9.74 -17.66
CA ILE A 97 22.06 -8.54 -17.96
C ILE A 97 22.85 -7.26 -17.61
N PHE A 98 23.71 -7.29 -16.58
CA PHE A 98 24.49 -6.13 -16.18
C PHE A 98 25.56 -5.68 -17.20
N LYS A 99 26.13 -6.58 -18.01
CA LYS A 99 27.12 -6.20 -19.03
C LYS A 99 26.51 -5.54 -20.28
N LYS A 100 25.18 -5.62 -20.48
CA LYS A 100 24.51 -5.06 -21.67
C LYS A 100 23.82 -3.71 -21.43
N ILE A 101 23.80 -3.22 -20.20
CA ILE A 101 23.30 -1.88 -19.83
C ILE A 101 24.48 -0.88 -19.89
N LYS A 102 25.10 -0.73 -21.06
CA LYS A 102 26.15 0.29 -21.30
C LYS A 102 25.80 1.26 -22.42
N LYS A 103 24.51 1.49 -22.64
CA LYS A 103 24.01 2.50 -23.59
C LYS A 103 22.71 3.13 -23.08
N PHE A 104 22.79 3.88 -21.98
CA PHE A 104 21.68 4.72 -21.54
C PHE A 104 21.92 6.18 -21.96
N LYS A 105 21.03 6.66 -22.83
CA LYS A 105 20.85 8.07 -23.18
C LYS A 105 20.56 8.86 -21.89
N LYS A 106 21.21 10.00 -21.77
CA LYS A 106 21.14 10.94 -20.64
C LYS A 106 19.75 11.59 -20.58
N ASN A 107 18.77 10.90 -19.99
CA ASN A 107 17.44 11.46 -19.73
C ASN A 107 17.37 11.97 -18.28
N LYS A 108 17.03 13.25 -18.12
CA LYS A 108 16.87 13.93 -16.83
C LYS A 108 15.52 13.56 -16.21
N ASN A 109 15.51 12.65 -15.22
CA ASN A 109 14.36 12.42 -14.35
C ASN A 109 14.77 12.57 -12.88
N LYS A 110 13.90 13.19 -12.08
CA LYS A 110 14.06 13.43 -10.64
C LYS A 110 13.25 12.40 -9.85
N ASN A 111 13.86 11.88 -8.78
CA ASN A 111 13.56 10.64 -8.08
C ASN A 111 13.84 10.78 -6.55
N SER A 112 13.63 9.74 -5.74
CA SER A 112 13.35 9.78 -4.27
C SER A 112 13.90 8.54 -3.47
N TYR A 113 13.78 8.48 -2.11
CA TYR A 113 14.91 8.17 -1.19
C TYR A 113 14.74 7.38 0.19
N PHE A 114 15.33 6.19 0.40
CA PHE A 114 15.31 5.31 1.61
C PHE A 114 16.50 5.51 2.54
N LYS A 115 17.20 6.64 2.38
CA LYS A 115 17.98 7.23 3.45
C LYS A 115 17.25 8.50 3.87
N HIS A 116 17.64 9.10 4.99
CA HIS A 116 17.22 10.47 5.25
C HIS A 116 17.46 11.30 3.97
N PRO A 117 16.47 12.05 3.44
CA PRO A 117 16.56 12.62 2.09
C PRO A 117 17.85 13.39 1.76
N SER A 118 18.49 14.03 2.75
CA SER A 118 19.78 14.71 2.59
C SER A 118 20.99 13.77 2.34
N LEU A 119 20.87 12.48 2.63
CA LEU A 119 21.96 11.52 2.54
C LEU A 119 22.07 10.85 1.16
N ILE A 120 21.10 11.04 0.25
CA ILE A 120 21.09 10.28 -1.01
C ILE A 120 21.91 10.99 -2.07
N CYS A 121 21.90 12.32 -2.03
CA CYS A 121 22.71 13.15 -2.92
C CYS A 121 24.15 13.32 -2.41
N SER A 122 24.48 12.84 -1.22
CA SER A 122 25.80 13.04 -0.62
C SER A 122 26.75 11.88 -1.00
N PRO A 123 27.83 12.14 -1.76
CA PRO A 123 28.81 11.13 -2.14
C PRO A 123 29.60 10.58 -0.94
N TYR A 124 29.56 11.28 0.20
CA TYR A 124 30.27 10.91 1.43
C TYR A 124 29.52 9.90 2.30
N THR A 125 28.36 9.40 1.85
CA THR A 125 27.51 8.47 2.63
C THR A 125 27.80 7.00 2.39
N THR A 126 28.95 6.67 1.80
CA THR A 126 29.44 5.28 1.65
C THR A 126 29.47 4.53 2.98
N HIS A 127 29.63 5.24 4.11
CA HIS A 127 29.66 4.68 5.46
C HIS A 127 28.50 5.13 6.36
N SER A 128 27.53 5.91 5.86
CA SER A 128 26.39 6.28 6.71
C SER A 128 25.55 5.04 6.97
N HIS A 129 25.28 4.72 8.24
CA HIS A 129 24.36 3.66 8.61
C HIS A 129 23.05 3.80 7.83
N SER A 130 22.55 2.68 7.32
CA SER A 130 21.24 2.58 6.70
C SER A 130 20.22 3.28 7.61
N GLY A 131 19.69 4.43 7.17
CA GLY A 131 18.78 5.25 7.96
C GLY A 131 17.51 4.47 8.29
N LYS A 132 17.37 4.02 9.54
CA LYS A 132 16.26 3.18 10.02
C LYS A 132 14.94 3.96 10.01
N GLY A 133 14.20 3.94 8.91
CA GLY A 133 12.90 4.60 8.87
C GLY A 133 12.14 4.54 7.55
N LEU A 134 10.84 4.73 7.67
CA LEU A 134 9.95 5.08 6.58
C LEU A 134 9.78 6.60 6.56
N TYR A 135 10.00 7.22 5.41
CA TYR A 135 9.86 8.65 5.18
C TYR A 135 8.81 8.87 4.09
N ILE A 136 7.82 9.69 4.38
CA ILE A 136 6.77 10.06 3.43
C ILE A 136 7.07 11.46 2.95
N GLN A 137 7.15 11.66 1.64
CA GLN A 137 7.34 12.99 1.08
C GLN A 137 6.05 13.81 1.21
N MET A 138 6.15 14.99 1.82
CA MET A 138 5.01 15.88 2.08
C MET A 138 5.00 17.13 1.20
N GLY A 139 6.07 17.37 0.41
CA GLY A 139 6.16 18.54 -0.46
C GLY A 139 7.28 18.43 -1.50
N TYR A 140 7.49 19.51 -2.26
CA TYR A 140 8.45 19.53 -3.37
C TYR A 140 9.91 19.39 -2.92
N ARG A 141 10.26 19.92 -1.74
CA ARG A 141 11.62 19.87 -1.20
C ARG A 141 11.77 18.65 -0.27
N VAL A 142 12.06 17.49 -0.84
CA VAL A 142 12.22 16.21 -0.11
C VAL A 142 13.12 16.28 1.12
N GLU A 143 14.15 17.13 1.12
CA GLU A 143 15.08 17.27 2.26
C GLU A 143 14.51 18.01 3.46
N ARG A 144 13.43 18.77 3.26
CA ARG A 144 12.82 19.61 4.30
C ARG A 144 11.34 19.30 4.53
N GLN A 145 10.69 18.67 3.56
CA GLN A 145 9.25 18.44 3.53
C GLN A 145 8.98 16.94 3.46
N TYR A 146 9.27 16.27 4.58
CA TYR A 146 9.02 14.85 4.75
C TYR A 146 8.46 14.59 6.14
N GLU A 147 7.72 13.50 6.30
CA GLU A 147 7.29 12.96 7.57
C GLU A 147 8.04 11.65 7.84
N LYS A 148 8.69 11.54 8.99
CA LYS A 148 9.33 10.29 9.41
C LYS A 148 8.30 9.45 10.17
N ILE A 149 8.01 8.27 9.65
CA ILE A 149 7.14 7.29 10.29
C ILE A 149 7.94 6.48 11.32
N PRO A 150 7.50 6.46 12.58
CA PRO A 150 8.14 5.66 13.62
C PRO A 150 8.06 4.16 13.32
N LEU A 151 9.10 3.42 13.70
CA LEU A 151 9.11 1.96 13.56
C LEU A 151 8.18 1.26 14.57
N GLU A 152 7.75 1.97 15.61
CA GLU A 152 6.88 1.44 16.66
C GLU A 152 5.63 2.33 16.80
N ALA A 153 4.45 1.72 16.83
CA ALA A 153 3.15 2.40 16.82
C ALA A 153 2.94 3.31 18.04
N ARG A 154 3.53 2.97 19.20
CA ARG A 154 3.44 3.80 20.42
C ARG A 154 4.05 5.19 20.28
N HIS A 155 4.89 5.40 19.26
CA HIS A 155 5.50 6.71 18.96
C HIS A 155 4.80 7.42 17.79
N LEU A 156 3.73 6.84 17.25
CA LEU A 156 2.97 7.42 16.14
C LEU A 156 2.13 8.60 16.65
N SER A 157 2.09 9.68 15.87
CA SER A 157 1.30 10.87 16.21
C SER A 157 -0.20 10.57 16.28
N ASP A 158 -0.93 11.29 17.12
CA ASP A 158 -2.39 11.22 17.25
C ASP A 158 -3.14 11.59 15.96
N GLU A 159 -2.46 12.21 15.00
CA GLU A 159 -2.98 12.42 13.64
C GLU A 159 -3.28 11.10 12.93
N TRP A 160 -2.55 10.02 13.25
CA TRP A 160 -2.76 8.70 12.65
C TRP A 160 -3.84 7.94 13.42
N LYS A 161 -5.05 7.94 12.87
CA LYS A 161 -6.20 7.28 13.47
C LYS A 161 -6.17 5.78 13.20
N THR A 162 -6.49 5.02 14.25
CA THR A 162 -6.43 3.55 14.22
C THR A 162 -7.62 2.99 13.45
N GLY A 163 -7.36 2.17 12.44
CA GLY A 163 -8.37 1.38 11.75
C GLY A 163 -8.47 -0.05 12.29
N THR A 164 -9.06 -0.93 11.49
CA THR A 164 -9.24 -2.33 11.84
C THR A 164 -7.92 -3.10 11.74
N CYS A 165 -7.76 -4.10 12.61
CA CYS A 165 -6.67 -5.07 12.50
C CYS A 165 -7.12 -6.25 11.65
N LEU A 166 -6.43 -6.50 10.54
CA LEU A 166 -6.71 -7.59 9.61
C LEU A 166 -5.61 -8.66 9.69
N PRO A 167 -5.95 -9.95 9.86
CA PRO A 167 -4.97 -11.02 9.83
C PRO A 167 -4.11 -10.98 8.56
N SER A 168 -2.80 -11.19 8.72
CA SER A 168 -1.78 -11.10 7.66
C SER A 168 -1.56 -9.69 7.09
N MET A 169 -2.23 -8.67 7.62
CA MET A 169 -2.06 -7.27 7.24
C MET A 169 -1.71 -6.39 8.44
N GLY A 170 -2.07 -6.80 9.65
CA GLY A 170 -1.91 -6.04 10.88
C GLY A 170 -2.95 -4.93 11.03
N ARG A 171 -2.67 -4.05 11.98
CA ARG A 171 -3.49 -2.88 12.33
C ARG A 171 -3.21 -1.73 11.37
N HIS A 172 -4.27 -1.26 10.71
CA HIS A 172 -4.20 -0.13 9.80
C HIS A 172 -4.21 1.19 10.57
N TYR A 173 -3.51 2.20 10.04
CA TYR A 173 -3.58 3.57 10.53
C TYR A 173 -3.77 4.53 9.35
N PHE A 174 -4.68 5.48 9.51
CA PHE A 174 -5.04 6.46 8.48
C PHE A 174 -4.83 7.88 9.00
N LYS A 175 -4.15 8.71 8.23
CA LYS A 175 -3.82 10.07 8.67
C LYS A 175 -5.04 10.99 8.61
N ASN A 176 -5.30 11.71 9.70
CA ASN A 176 -6.34 12.73 9.86
C ASN A 176 -7.76 12.28 9.46
N LEU A 177 -8.06 10.98 9.56
CA LEU A 177 -9.38 10.44 9.26
C LEU A 177 -10.37 10.83 10.38
N SER A 178 -11.46 11.51 10.04
CA SER A 178 -12.55 11.82 10.99
C SER A 178 -13.89 11.92 10.27
N LYS A 179 -14.99 11.92 11.03
CA LYS A 179 -16.35 12.07 10.46
C LYS A 179 -16.54 13.41 9.75
N GLU A 180 -15.83 14.43 10.19
CA GLU A 180 -15.90 15.81 9.69
C GLU A 180 -14.93 16.06 8.53
N LEU A 181 -14.07 15.08 8.21
CA LEU A 181 -13.11 15.21 7.12
C LEU A 181 -13.85 15.31 5.77
N GLN A 182 -13.51 16.33 4.99
CA GLN A 182 -13.98 16.44 3.62
C GLN A 182 -13.46 15.25 2.79
N CYS A 183 -14.32 14.54 2.05
CA CYS A 183 -13.92 13.33 1.31
C CYS A 183 -12.81 13.57 0.28
N GLU A 184 -12.87 14.70 -0.40
CA GLU A 184 -11.85 15.14 -1.34
C GLU A 184 -10.50 15.44 -0.67
N ARG A 185 -10.47 15.49 0.67
CA ARG A 185 -9.28 15.72 1.50
C ARG A 185 -8.68 14.46 2.14
N LEU A 186 -9.18 13.29 1.79
CA LEU A 186 -8.65 12.01 2.28
C LEU A 186 -7.17 11.86 1.92
N TYR A 187 -6.33 11.76 2.95
CA TYR A 187 -4.91 11.48 2.77
C TYR A 187 -4.73 10.03 2.33
N PRO A 188 -4.03 9.75 1.23
CA PRO A 188 -4.08 8.42 0.62
C PRO A 188 -3.13 7.42 1.28
N VAL A 189 -2.29 7.82 2.23
CA VAL A 189 -1.31 6.89 2.81
C VAL A 189 -1.93 6.24 4.04
N PHE A 190 -1.78 4.92 4.11
CA PHE A 190 -2.06 4.17 5.33
C PHE A 190 -0.84 3.38 5.76
N LEU A 191 -0.73 3.16 7.07
CA LEU A 191 0.34 2.37 7.68
C LEU A 191 -0.22 1.06 8.19
N MET A 192 0.64 0.05 8.28
CA MET A 192 0.30 -1.27 8.81
C MET A 192 1.33 -1.65 9.87
N TYR A 193 0.87 -1.83 11.11
CA TYR A 193 1.67 -2.31 12.23
C TYR A 193 1.18 -3.70 12.65
N ASN A 194 2.08 -4.59 13.07
CA ASN A 194 1.68 -5.88 13.64
C ASN A 194 1.18 -5.72 15.09
N ASP A 195 0.84 -6.83 15.74
CA ASP A 195 0.31 -6.87 17.11
C ASP A 195 1.34 -6.47 18.17
N GLU A 196 2.64 -6.65 17.94
CA GLU A 196 3.68 -6.06 18.80
C GLU A 196 3.89 -4.55 18.55
N GLY A 197 3.09 -3.95 17.66
CA GLY A 197 3.16 -2.54 17.33
C GLY A 197 4.38 -2.17 16.50
N GLN A 198 4.96 -3.09 15.74
CA GLN A 198 6.08 -2.84 14.82
C GLN A 198 5.59 -2.51 13.41
N LEU A 199 6.18 -1.49 12.79
CA LEU A 199 5.86 -1.10 11.42
C LEU A 199 6.21 -2.25 10.49
N GLY A 200 5.21 -2.81 9.82
CA GLY A 200 5.36 -3.98 8.98
C GLY A 200 4.92 -3.78 7.54
N GLY A 201 4.24 -2.68 7.24
CA GLY A 201 4.01 -2.24 5.88
C GLY A 201 3.37 -0.85 5.80
N PHE A 202 3.14 -0.40 4.58
CA PHE A 202 2.37 0.80 4.28
C PHE A 202 1.66 0.59 2.94
N GLY A 203 0.78 1.50 2.58
CA GLY A 203 0.15 1.45 1.28
C GLY A 203 -0.46 2.76 0.90
N TRP A 204 -1.05 2.73 -0.28
CA TRP A 204 -1.79 3.83 -0.82
C TRP A 204 -3.24 3.44 -1.02
N LEU A 205 -4.16 4.36 -0.72
CA LEU A 205 -5.59 4.23 -0.81
C LEU A 205 -6.14 5.48 -1.50
N PHE A 206 -6.55 5.31 -2.75
CA PHE A 206 -7.13 6.36 -3.58
C PHE A 206 -8.63 6.17 -3.67
N GLN A 207 -9.31 7.30 -3.80
CA GLN A 207 -10.70 7.32 -4.19
C GLN A 207 -10.84 7.17 -5.72
N GLY A 208 -11.88 6.47 -6.15
CA GLY A 208 -12.29 6.33 -7.54
C GLY A 208 -12.16 4.91 -8.05
N VAL A 209 -12.12 4.78 -9.38
CA VAL A 209 -11.97 3.50 -10.08
C VAL A 209 -10.56 3.42 -10.65
N PRO A 210 -9.79 2.35 -10.36
CA PRO A 210 -8.47 2.18 -10.96
C PRO A 210 -8.58 2.01 -12.48
N PRO A 211 -7.53 2.33 -13.23
CA PRO A 211 -7.49 2.08 -14.67
C PRO A 211 -7.61 0.58 -14.94
N SER A 212 -8.01 0.22 -16.15
CA SER A 212 -8.04 -1.19 -16.57
C SER A 212 -6.65 -1.82 -16.39
N GLU A 213 -6.63 -3.01 -15.78
CA GLU A 213 -5.37 -3.68 -15.49
C GLU A 213 -4.94 -4.56 -16.66
N SER A 214 -3.68 -4.46 -17.06
CA SER A 214 -3.09 -5.46 -17.94
C SER A 214 -3.06 -6.81 -17.20
N PRO A 215 -3.47 -7.93 -17.82
CA PRO A 215 -3.34 -9.27 -17.25
C PRO A 215 -1.90 -9.65 -16.92
N ARG A 216 -0.92 -8.97 -17.55
CA ARG A 216 0.53 -9.18 -17.36
C ARG A 216 1.13 -8.30 -16.27
N SER A 217 0.35 -7.41 -15.65
CA SER A 217 0.87 -6.52 -14.61
C SER A 217 1.19 -7.33 -13.35
N PRO A 218 2.44 -7.30 -12.85
CA PRO A 218 2.83 -8.08 -11.68
C PRO A 218 2.27 -7.52 -10.37
N VAL A 219 1.89 -6.23 -10.37
CA VAL A 219 1.28 -5.56 -9.22
C VAL A 219 -0.18 -5.33 -9.55
N LYS A 220 -1.11 -5.73 -8.68
CA LYS A 220 -2.55 -5.51 -8.85
C LYS A 220 -3.05 -4.45 -7.88
N TRP A 221 -3.99 -3.63 -8.33
CA TRP A 221 -4.76 -2.74 -7.48
C TRP A 221 -5.72 -3.59 -6.66
N PHE A 222 -5.68 -3.45 -5.34
CA PHE A 222 -6.82 -3.91 -4.55
C PHE A 222 -7.98 -2.92 -4.76
N LYS A 223 -9.21 -3.42 -4.73
CA LYS A 223 -10.42 -2.61 -4.85
C LYS A 223 -11.33 -2.97 -3.68
N HIS A 224 -11.84 -1.95 -2.99
CA HIS A 224 -12.80 -2.13 -1.92
C HIS A 224 -14.03 -1.27 -2.22
N SER A 225 -15.17 -1.93 -2.28
CA SER A 225 -16.47 -1.28 -2.22
C SER A 225 -16.86 -1.01 -0.76
N VAL A 226 -17.88 -0.18 -0.57
CA VAL A 226 -18.37 0.24 0.76
C VAL A 226 -18.67 -0.95 1.69
N GLN A 227 -19.09 -2.10 1.13
CA GLN A 227 -19.38 -3.31 1.90
C GLN A 227 -18.15 -3.87 2.64
N PHE A 228 -16.93 -3.58 2.17
CA PHE A 228 -15.69 -4.03 2.81
C PHE A 228 -15.13 -3.02 3.82
N TYR A 229 -15.75 -1.85 3.99
CA TYR A 229 -15.24 -0.82 4.88
C TYR A 229 -15.17 -1.24 6.35
N PRO A 230 -16.15 -1.99 6.93
CA PRO A 230 -16.03 -2.47 8.30
C PRO A 230 -14.77 -3.33 8.54
N ALA A 231 -14.25 -4.00 7.50
CA ALA A 231 -13.07 -4.83 7.62
C ALA A 231 -11.77 -4.01 7.70
N ILE A 232 -11.77 -2.77 7.22
CA ILE A 232 -10.54 -1.98 7.03
C ILE A 232 -10.51 -0.75 7.93
N PHE A 233 -11.65 -0.08 8.06
CA PHE A 233 -11.80 1.16 8.80
C PHE A 233 -12.63 0.96 10.05
N ASP A 234 -12.36 1.80 11.04
CA ASP A 234 -13.36 2.10 12.05
C ASP A 234 -14.43 2.99 11.41
N GLN A 235 -15.61 2.42 11.17
CA GLN A 235 -16.73 3.12 10.54
C GLN A 235 -17.21 4.33 11.35
N SER A 236 -16.95 4.35 12.66
CA SER A 236 -17.27 5.50 13.49
C SER A 236 -16.38 6.71 13.21
N MET A 237 -15.31 6.58 12.43
CA MET A 237 -14.44 7.71 12.04
C MET A 237 -14.57 8.07 10.56
N LEU A 238 -15.42 7.37 9.80
CA LEU A 238 -15.56 7.63 8.38
C LEU A 238 -16.47 8.83 8.10
N PRO A 239 -16.08 9.74 7.19
CA PRO A 239 -16.95 10.82 6.77
C PRO A 239 -18.16 10.29 6.00
N PRO A 240 -19.36 10.89 6.13
CA PRO A 240 -20.61 10.38 5.53
C PRO A 240 -20.53 10.09 4.03
N CYS A 241 -19.80 10.92 3.27
CA CYS A 241 -19.63 10.78 1.83
C CYS A 241 -18.92 9.47 1.42
N MET A 242 -18.13 8.85 2.30
CA MET A 242 -17.53 7.53 2.05
C MET A 242 -18.56 6.40 2.00
N PHE A 243 -19.78 6.61 2.49
CA PHE A 243 -20.86 5.62 2.44
C PHE A 243 -21.72 5.71 1.17
N ASN A 244 -21.43 6.64 0.25
CA ASN A 244 -22.05 6.63 -1.07
C ASN A 244 -21.70 5.31 -1.79
N PRO A 245 -22.67 4.55 -2.34
CA PRO A 245 -22.41 3.31 -3.08
C PRO A 245 -21.40 3.44 -4.22
N GLU A 246 -21.31 4.61 -4.84
CA GLU A 246 -20.37 4.94 -5.92
C GLU A 246 -18.98 5.33 -5.39
N PHE A 247 -18.84 5.52 -4.08
CA PHE A 247 -17.57 5.79 -3.43
C PHE A 247 -16.73 4.50 -3.39
N HIS A 248 -15.87 4.36 -4.40
CA HIS A 248 -14.90 3.28 -4.46
C HIS A 248 -13.55 3.74 -3.93
N VAL A 249 -12.86 2.83 -3.25
CA VAL A 249 -11.45 3.01 -2.93
C VAL A 249 -10.64 1.88 -3.53
N PHE A 250 -9.44 2.20 -3.96
CA PHE A 250 -8.50 1.24 -4.51
C PHE A 250 -7.08 1.62 -4.14
N GLY A 251 -6.15 0.70 -4.29
CA GLY A 251 -4.81 0.99 -3.82
C GLY A 251 -3.81 -0.12 -4.02
N ILE A 252 -2.62 0.11 -3.48
CA ILE A 252 -1.55 -0.90 -3.40
C ILE A 252 -1.02 -0.97 -1.98
N ARG A 253 -0.53 -2.16 -1.62
CA ARG A 253 0.09 -2.46 -0.33
C ARG A 253 1.54 -2.83 -0.55
N ILE A 254 2.39 -2.36 0.34
CA ILE A 254 3.81 -2.64 0.35
C ILE A 254 4.13 -3.15 1.75
N TYR A 255 4.39 -4.45 1.84
CA TYR A 255 4.94 -5.02 3.07
C TYR A 255 6.40 -4.62 3.18
N LEU A 256 6.83 -4.28 4.40
CA LEU A 256 8.23 -4.09 4.80
C LEU A 256 8.75 -5.32 5.55
N ARG A 257 7.84 -6.13 6.10
CA ARG A 257 8.08 -7.39 6.81
C ARG A 257 7.43 -8.56 6.07
N ASN A 258 7.63 -9.77 6.60
CA ASN A 258 6.90 -10.94 6.11
C ASN A 258 5.41 -10.79 6.47
N GLU A 259 4.50 -11.00 5.51
CA GLU A 259 3.05 -10.90 5.74
C GLU A 259 2.56 -11.84 6.86
N HIS A 260 3.22 -12.99 7.06
CA HIS A 260 2.89 -13.92 8.14
C HIS A 260 3.23 -13.37 9.55
N THR A 261 4.05 -12.33 9.63
CA THR A 261 4.36 -11.61 10.89
C THR A 261 3.44 -10.43 11.14
N MET A 262 2.46 -10.20 10.25
CA MET A 262 1.45 -9.15 10.38
C MET A 262 0.22 -9.69 11.10
N THR A 263 0.42 -10.06 12.36
CA THR A 263 -0.58 -10.63 13.26
C THR A 263 -1.47 -9.58 13.90
N CYS A 264 -2.62 -10.03 14.43
CA CYS A 264 -3.57 -9.21 15.16
C CYS A 264 -3.82 -9.81 16.53
N PRO A 265 -4.02 -8.97 17.57
CA PRO A 265 -4.34 -9.48 18.89
C PRO A 265 -5.62 -10.29 18.81
N ARG A 266 -5.61 -11.49 19.42
CA ARG A 266 -6.80 -12.33 19.51
C ARG A 266 -7.85 -11.55 20.30
N PRO A 267 -9.12 -11.51 19.85
CA PRO A 267 -10.20 -10.98 20.66
C PRO A 267 -10.18 -11.69 22.02
N GLN A 268 -9.93 -10.95 23.10
CA GLN A 268 -10.07 -11.54 24.42
C GLN A 268 -11.56 -11.75 24.65
N VAL A 269 -11.98 -13.02 24.72
CA VAL A 269 -13.35 -13.37 25.04
C VAL A 269 -13.57 -12.97 26.51
N PRO A 270 -14.40 -11.96 26.80
CA PRO A 270 -14.60 -11.52 28.18
C PRO A 270 -15.28 -12.65 28.94
N GLY A 271 -14.59 -13.21 29.94
CA GLY A 271 -15.18 -14.18 30.87
C GLY A 271 -14.53 -15.57 30.91
N ILE A 272 -13.53 -15.87 30.08
CA ILE A 272 -12.67 -17.04 30.30
C ILE A 272 -11.40 -16.51 30.97
N SER A 273 -11.45 -16.39 32.30
CA SER A 273 -10.23 -16.23 33.09
C SER A 273 -9.43 -17.52 32.95
N ASP A 274 -8.23 -17.45 32.36
CA ASP A 274 -7.25 -18.53 32.35
C ASP A 274 -6.72 -18.76 33.79
N ASN A 275 -7.60 -19.22 34.69
CA ASN A 275 -7.24 -19.84 35.95
C ASN A 275 -7.16 -21.35 35.72
N ILE A 276 -6.33 -21.78 34.77
CA ILE A 276 -5.89 -23.18 34.72
C ILE A 276 -4.57 -23.19 35.47
N SER A 277 -4.68 -23.42 36.78
CA SER A 277 -3.60 -23.93 37.60
C SER A 277 -2.98 -25.14 36.92
N GLU A 278 -1.65 -25.14 36.80
CA GLU A 278 -0.85 -26.33 36.55
C GLU A 278 -1.20 -27.41 37.57
N GLU A 279 -2.10 -28.32 37.21
CA GLU A 279 -2.18 -29.64 37.82
C GLU A 279 -1.99 -30.70 36.74
N THR A 280 -1.01 -31.54 37.02
CA THR A 280 -0.56 -32.74 36.32
C THR A 280 -1.66 -33.77 36.04
N ALA A 281 -1.46 -34.50 34.93
CA ALA A 281 -1.90 -35.87 34.58
C ALA A 281 -2.65 -35.88 33.23
N ASP A 282 -2.04 -36.38 32.16
CA ASP A 282 -1.95 -37.80 31.76
C ASP A 282 -3.14 -38.25 30.87
N SER A 283 -2.76 -38.94 29.80
CA SER A 283 -3.58 -39.74 28.88
C SER A 283 -4.47 -39.04 27.83
N ASN A 284 -4.01 -39.18 26.57
CA ASN A 284 -4.75 -39.71 25.44
C ASN A 284 -6.27 -39.41 25.33
N LYS A 285 -6.61 -38.57 24.35
CA LYS A 285 -7.50 -38.96 23.22
C LYS A 285 -7.44 -37.91 22.12
N ASN A 286 -7.03 -38.37 20.94
CA ASN A 286 -7.17 -37.64 19.68
C ASN A 286 -8.67 -37.56 19.35
N GLU A 287 -9.30 -36.41 19.55
CA GLU A 287 -10.53 -36.06 18.84
C GLU A 287 -10.19 -35.17 17.66
N GLU A 288 -10.25 -35.79 16.49
CA GLU A 288 -10.15 -35.19 15.17
C GLU A 288 -11.37 -34.28 14.94
N VAL A 289 -11.16 -32.97 15.11
CA VAL A 289 -12.16 -31.96 14.78
C VAL A 289 -12.30 -31.89 13.25
N THR A 290 -13.29 -32.62 12.73
CA THR A 290 -13.69 -32.58 11.33
C THR A 290 -14.50 -31.31 11.06
N PHE A 291 -13.93 -30.39 10.28
CA PHE A 291 -14.68 -29.28 9.71
C PHE A 291 -15.66 -29.83 8.66
N ARG A 292 -16.97 -29.72 8.93
CA ARG A 292 -18.02 -29.97 7.93
C ARG A 292 -17.93 -28.92 6.82
N PRO A 293 -17.86 -29.32 5.54
CA PRO A 293 -18.10 -28.40 4.42
C PRO A 293 -19.56 -27.93 4.44
N LEU A 294 -19.76 -26.64 4.18
CA LEU A 294 -21.08 -26.12 3.81
C LEU A 294 -21.53 -26.79 2.50
N ASN A 295 -22.77 -27.27 2.49
CA ASN A 295 -23.45 -27.86 1.35
C ASN A 295 -23.25 -27.04 0.05
N PRO A 296 -22.92 -27.68 -1.08
CA PRO A 296 -23.06 -27.05 -2.38
C PRO A 296 -24.56 -26.88 -2.71
N ARG A 297 -24.93 -25.68 -3.17
CA ARG A 297 -26.25 -25.37 -3.71
C ARG A 297 -26.55 -26.21 -4.94
N ASP A 298 -27.78 -26.71 -5.02
CA ASP A 298 -28.37 -27.39 -6.17
C ASP A 298 -28.28 -26.53 -7.45
N PRO A 299 -27.85 -27.11 -8.59
CA PRO A 299 -27.98 -26.49 -9.89
C PRO A 299 -29.26 -26.98 -10.56
N ASN A 300 -30.37 -26.27 -10.44
CA ASN A 300 -31.49 -26.35 -11.40
C ASN A 300 -32.62 -25.36 -11.05
N ILE A 301 -32.54 -24.11 -11.53
CA ILE A 301 -33.73 -23.39 -11.99
C ILE A 301 -33.33 -22.56 -13.22
N THR A 302 -33.65 -23.10 -14.38
CA THR A 302 -33.57 -22.46 -15.69
C THR A 302 -34.89 -21.75 -15.94
N THR A 303 -34.93 -20.42 -15.86
CA THR A 303 -36.00 -19.62 -16.49
C THR A 303 -35.42 -18.37 -17.13
N SER A 304 -35.23 -18.46 -18.44
CA SER A 304 -34.85 -17.36 -19.33
C SER A 304 -36.07 -16.47 -19.60
N PRO A 305 -35.99 -15.13 -19.43
CA PRO A 305 -37.02 -14.21 -19.91
C PRO A 305 -36.90 -13.98 -21.42
N ARG A 306 -37.98 -14.27 -22.15
CA ARG A 306 -38.16 -13.95 -23.58
C ARG A 306 -38.11 -12.44 -23.82
N ALA A 307 -37.34 -12.02 -24.81
CA ALA A 307 -37.36 -10.65 -25.34
C ALA A 307 -38.66 -10.36 -26.12
N PRO A 308 -39.20 -9.13 -26.07
CA PRO A 308 -40.38 -8.72 -26.84
C PRO A 308 -40.05 -8.55 -28.32
N LYS A 309 -40.92 -9.09 -29.19
CA LYS A 309 -40.90 -8.89 -30.64
C LYS A 309 -41.50 -7.52 -30.96
N TYR A 310 -40.75 -6.70 -31.69
CA TYR A 310 -41.30 -5.56 -32.44
C TYR A 310 -41.75 -6.04 -33.82
N SER A 311 -43.01 -5.80 -34.18
CA SER A 311 -43.50 -5.87 -35.56
C SER A 311 -43.23 -4.55 -36.27
N LYS A 312 -42.83 -4.67 -37.54
CA LYS A 312 -42.84 -3.56 -38.51
C LYS A 312 -44.27 -3.20 -38.89
#